data_AF-A0A7C8ZIE9-F1
#
_entry.id   AF-A0A7C8ZIE9-F1
#
_cell.length_a   1.000
_cell.length_b   1.000
_cell.length_c   1.000
_cell.angle_alpha   90.00
_cell.angle_beta   90.00
_cell.angle_gamma   90.00
#
_symmetry.space_group_name_H-M   'P 1'
#
loop_
_entity.id
_entity.type
_entity.pdbx_description
1 polymer ?
#
loop_
_entity_poly.entity_id
_entity_poly.type
_entity_poly.pdbx_seq_one_letter_code
_entity_poly.pdbx_strand_id
1 'polypeptide(L)'
;MFADLCSSASPASPHLPLSKFFTLYQLLDQPISSSSYKDYKPLHFPTNFSSSPSKEKSSLAPLPLNGKTKTKPTKPPPELSLADKFEWSKGNGLNGIKDLRETLLRETQEWFLKFLDSALDSGFKVARKATDSAARRTEPNNHIAVTLSQLKQANEWLDRLKGNLGAEKAQGVADRVDKLKKKVYACLLVHVDSAASALESRSDRK
;
A
#
# COMPACT_ATOMS: atom_id res chain seq x y z
N MET A 1 3.49 2.47 -3.99
CA MET A 1 2.34 2.30 -3.08
C MET A 1 2.71 2.63 -1.63
N PHE A 2 3.68 1.95 -1.01
CA PHE A 2 4.05 2.23 0.39
C PHE A 2 4.57 3.66 0.63
N ALA A 3 5.45 4.18 -0.23
CA ALA A 3 5.95 5.54 -0.12
C ALA A 3 4.82 6.60 -0.22
N ASP A 4 3.89 6.42 -1.16
CA ASP A 4 2.70 7.28 -1.31
C ASP A 4 1.79 7.23 -0.06
N LEU A 5 1.60 6.03 0.50
CA LEU A 5 0.86 5.87 1.75
C LEU A 5 1.53 6.66 2.88
N CYS A 6 2.85 6.54 3.03
CA CYS A 6 3.59 7.24 4.09
C CYS A 6 3.54 8.76 3.92
N SER A 7 3.67 9.27 2.70
CA SER A 7 3.71 10.71 2.42
C SER A 7 2.33 11.38 2.51
N SER A 8 1.27 10.66 2.12
CA SER A 8 -0.11 11.18 2.14
C SER A 8 -0.85 10.93 3.46
N ALA A 9 -0.29 10.13 4.37
CA ALA A 9 -0.96 9.78 5.62
C ALA A 9 -1.00 10.95 6.61
N SER A 10 -2.20 11.24 7.09
CA SER A 10 -2.43 12.19 8.18
C SER A 10 -3.08 11.48 9.36
N PRO A 11 -2.46 11.49 10.57
CA PRO A 11 -3.08 10.93 11.77
C PRO A 11 -4.40 11.60 12.14
N ALA A 12 -4.60 12.86 11.75
CA ALA A 12 -5.85 13.60 12.00
C ALA A 12 -7.02 13.16 11.09
N SER A 13 -6.73 12.45 9.99
CA SER A 13 -7.74 11.91 9.07
C SER A 13 -7.39 10.45 8.73
N PRO A 14 -7.65 9.52 9.67
CA PRO A 14 -7.04 8.19 9.62
C PRO A 14 -7.73 7.22 8.67
N HIS A 15 -8.97 7.51 8.22
CA HIS A 15 -9.80 6.56 7.48
C HIS A 15 -9.18 6.09 6.16
N LEU A 16 -8.67 7.01 5.34
CA LEU A 16 -8.06 6.67 4.05
C LEU A 16 -6.71 5.95 4.21
N PRO A 17 -5.77 6.43 5.06
CA PRO A 17 -4.53 5.71 5.31
C PRO A 17 -4.74 4.30 5.87
N LEU A 18 -5.72 4.10 6.77
CA LEU A 18 -6.08 2.76 7.27
C LEU A 18 -6.49 1.82 6.14
N SER A 19 -7.40 2.28 5.28
CA SER A 19 -7.85 1.48 4.14
C SER A 19 -6.68 1.12 3.21
N LYS A 20 -5.84 2.10 2.85
CA LYS A 20 -4.66 1.88 2.00
C LYS A 20 -3.68 0.90 2.65
N PHE A 21 -3.45 1.02 3.95
CA PHE A 21 -2.60 0.11 4.70
C PHE A 21 -3.10 -1.33 4.62
N PHE A 22 -4.37 -1.58 4.92
CA PHE A 22 -4.90 -2.94 4.91
C PHE A 22 -4.87 -3.58 3.51
N THR A 23 -5.14 -2.80 2.46
CA THR A 23 -4.98 -3.27 1.08
C THR A 23 -3.53 -3.65 0.79
N LEU A 24 -2.56 -2.79 1.14
CA LEU A 24 -1.14 -3.08 0.94
C LEU A 24 -0.70 -4.31 1.76
N TYR A 25 -1.10 -4.39 3.02
CA TYR A 25 -0.74 -5.48 3.91
C TYR A 25 -1.27 -6.82 3.38
N GLN A 26 -2.51 -6.86 2.90
CA GLN A 26 -3.10 -8.06 2.29
C GLN A 26 -2.33 -8.53 1.05
N LEU A 27 -1.81 -7.60 0.23
CA LEU A 27 -0.93 -7.92 -0.89
C LEU A 27 0.42 -8.47 -0.42
N LEU A 28 0.98 -7.92 0.66
CA LEU A 28 2.25 -8.38 1.23
C LEU A 28 2.13 -9.72 1.98
N ASP A 29 0.93 -10.14 2.39
CA ASP A 29 0.66 -11.41 3.09
C ASP A 29 0.45 -12.60 2.13
N GLN A 30 0.23 -12.37 0.83
CA GLN A 30 0.00 -13.46 -0.15
C GLN A 30 1.25 -14.33 -0.38
N PRO A 31 1.18 -15.65 -0.59
CA PRO A 31 2.35 -16.42 -1.01
C PRO A 31 2.89 -15.94 -2.38
N ILE A 32 4.22 -15.89 -2.56
CA ILE A 32 4.83 -15.66 -3.89
C ILE A 32 4.64 -16.95 -4.71
N SER A 33 3.53 -17.07 -5.44
CA SER A 33 3.32 -18.20 -6.33
C SER A 33 4.30 -18.13 -7.50
N SER A 34 5.18 -19.13 -7.60
CA SER A 34 6.21 -19.25 -8.64
C SER A 34 5.66 -19.58 -10.05
N SER A 35 4.34 -19.66 -10.24
CA SER A 35 3.72 -20.16 -11.47
C SER A 35 3.30 -19.09 -12.50
N SER A 36 3.69 -17.83 -12.36
CA SER A 36 3.29 -16.77 -13.29
C SER A 36 4.47 -15.92 -13.76
N TYR A 37 5.35 -16.52 -14.57
CA TYR A 37 6.39 -15.79 -15.31
C TYR A 37 6.37 -16.09 -16.83
N LYS A 38 5.26 -16.62 -17.35
CA LYS A 38 5.13 -16.92 -18.79
C LYS A 38 4.00 -16.19 -19.53
N ASP A 39 3.15 -15.42 -18.86
CA ASP A 39 2.12 -14.62 -19.54
C ASP A 39 2.06 -13.22 -18.94
N TYR A 40 2.88 -12.31 -19.47
CA TYR A 40 2.73 -10.88 -19.26
C TYR A 40 1.56 -10.38 -20.12
N LYS A 41 0.35 -10.39 -19.56
CA LYS A 41 -0.66 -9.40 -19.91
C LYS A 41 -0.53 -8.25 -18.91
N PRO A 42 -0.13 -7.03 -19.34
CA PRO A 42 -0.17 -5.88 -18.48
C PRO A 42 -1.60 -5.68 -17.98
N LEU A 43 -1.79 -5.73 -16.66
CA LEU A 43 -3.03 -5.28 -16.04
C LEU A 43 -3.16 -3.79 -16.36
N HIS A 44 -4.06 -3.47 -17.29
CA HIS A 44 -4.43 -2.10 -17.63
C HIS A 44 -5.02 -1.42 -16.39
N PHE A 45 -4.23 -0.54 -15.79
CA PHE A 45 -4.75 0.51 -14.93
C PHE A 45 -5.56 1.47 -15.80
N PRO A 46 -6.80 1.84 -15.42
CA PRO A 46 -7.54 2.86 -16.16
C PRO A 46 -6.90 4.23 -15.88
N THR A 47 -5.93 4.61 -16.72
CA THR A 47 -5.40 5.98 -16.78
C THR A 47 -6.36 6.84 -17.59
N ASN A 48 -7.38 7.39 -16.96
CA ASN A 48 -8.11 8.53 -17.52
C ASN A 48 -7.30 9.81 -17.27
N PHE A 49 -6.29 10.04 -18.11
CA PHE A 49 -5.75 11.39 -18.31
C PHE A 49 -5.56 11.61 -19.81
N SER A 50 -6.51 12.38 -20.35
CA SER A 50 -6.47 12.98 -21.67
C SER A 50 -5.29 13.94 -21.77
N SER A 51 -4.43 13.73 -22.77
CA SER A 51 -3.65 14.81 -23.39
C SER A 51 -3.32 14.44 -24.84
N SER A 52 -3.77 15.30 -25.74
CA SER A 52 -3.75 15.24 -27.22
C SER A 52 -2.33 15.28 -27.84
N PRO A 53 -2.09 14.76 -29.06
CA PRO A 53 -0.75 14.60 -29.64
C PRO A 53 -0.34 15.72 -30.61
N SER A 54 0.93 16.12 -30.56
CA SER A 54 1.58 16.87 -31.65
C SER A 54 2.49 15.94 -32.48
N LYS A 55 2.22 15.93 -33.78
CA LYS A 55 2.92 15.24 -34.87
C LYS A 55 4.37 15.69 -34.99
N GLU A 56 5.26 14.79 -35.41
CA GLU A 56 6.18 15.07 -36.53
C GLU A 56 6.70 13.79 -37.19
N LYS A 57 6.77 13.84 -38.53
CA LYS A 57 6.90 12.75 -39.49
C LYS A 57 8.03 13.15 -40.43
N SER A 58 9.03 12.31 -40.65
CA SER A 58 9.68 12.29 -41.97
C SER A 58 10.46 11.00 -42.21
N SER A 59 9.96 10.29 -43.20
CA SER A 59 10.51 9.14 -43.93
C SER A 59 11.51 9.59 -44.99
N LEU A 60 12.46 8.72 -45.36
CA LEU A 60 12.73 8.25 -46.74
C LEU A 60 14.20 7.80 -46.92
N ALA A 61 14.39 6.53 -47.27
CA ALA A 61 15.56 6.04 -48.01
C ALA A 61 15.31 6.21 -49.53
N PRO A 62 16.35 6.23 -50.39
CA PRO A 62 16.79 4.98 -51.06
C PRO A 62 18.29 4.88 -51.46
N LEU A 63 18.76 3.64 -51.69
CA LEU A 63 20.04 3.18 -52.33
C LEU A 63 20.09 3.53 -53.86
N PRO A 64 21.07 3.13 -54.73
CA PRO A 64 22.30 2.28 -54.62
C PRO A 64 23.57 2.76 -55.41
N LEU A 65 24.72 2.05 -55.31
CA LEU A 65 25.52 1.49 -56.44
C LEU A 65 26.98 1.12 -56.07
N ASN A 66 27.27 -0.19 -56.20
CA ASN A 66 28.38 -0.87 -56.89
C ASN A 66 29.85 -0.37 -56.80
N GLY A 67 30.77 -1.28 -56.42
CA GLY A 67 32.21 -1.15 -56.69
C GLY A 67 33.09 -2.16 -55.93
N LYS A 68 33.54 -3.22 -56.61
CA LYS A 68 34.41 -4.30 -56.10
C LYS A 68 35.86 -3.84 -55.91
N THR A 69 36.48 -4.09 -54.75
CA THR A 69 37.92 -4.40 -54.65
C THR A 69 38.21 -5.33 -53.46
N LYS A 70 39.13 -6.26 -53.69
CA LYS A 70 39.54 -7.40 -52.86
C LYS A 70 40.74 -6.96 -52.02
N THR A 71 40.74 -7.12 -50.68
CA THR A 71 41.97 -7.25 -49.88
C THR A 71 41.71 -7.65 -48.41
N LYS A 72 42.35 -8.76 -47.99
CA LYS A 72 42.72 -9.24 -46.63
C LYS A 72 41.63 -9.51 -45.56
N PRO A 73 41.72 -10.64 -44.82
CA PRO A 73 40.86 -10.89 -43.66
C PRO A 73 41.37 -10.09 -42.46
N THR A 74 40.67 -9.02 -42.13
CA THR A 74 40.80 -8.36 -40.83
C THR A 74 39.95 -9.14 -39.83
N LYS A 75 40.56 -9.49 -38.70
CA LYS A 75 39.97 -10.17 -37.53
C LYS A 75 38.55 -9.66 -37.22
N PRO A 76 37.57 -10.52 -36.90
CA PRO A 76 36.29 -10.06 -36.39
C PRO A 76 36.50 -9.35 -35.02
N PRO A 77 35.66 -8.35 -34.69
CA PRO A 77 35.63 -7.77 -33.36
C PRO A 77 35.32 -8.86 -32.33
N PRO A 78 35.75 -8.71 -31.06
CA PRO A 78 35.51 -9.74 -30.05
C PRO A 78 34.01 -10.01 -29.98
N GLU A 79 33.62 -11.23 -30.39
CA GLU A 79 32.30 -11.76 -30.11
C GLU A 79 32.14 -11.69 -28.59
N LEU A 80 31.29 -10.76 -28.13
CA LEU A 80 30.78 -10.77 -26.77
C LEU A 80 30.18 -12.15 -26.59
N SER A 81 30.89 -12.97 -25.80
CA SER A 81 30.56 -14.37 -25.66
C SER A 81 29.14 -14.48 -25.09
N LEU A 82 28.41 -15.51 -25.48
CA LEU A 82 27.12 -15.85 -24.86
C LEU A 82 27.21 -15.97 -23.32
N ALA A 83 28.42 -16.11 -22.76
CA ALA A 83 28.67 -16.12 -21.32
C ALA A 83 28.44 -14.75 -20.66
N ASP A 84 28.82 -13.63 -21.31
CA ASP A 84 28.57 -12.27 -20.78
C ASP A 84 27.06 -11.94 -20.76
N LYS A 85 26.30 -12.56 -21.65
CA LYS A 85 24.84 -12.41 -21.73
C LYS A 85 24.09 -13.26 -20.69
N PHE A 86 24.75 -14.22 -20.05
CA PHE A 86 24.15 -15.17 -19.11
C PHE A 86 24.37 -14.80 -17.64
N GLU A 87 25.31 -13.90 -17.34
CA GLU A 87 25.59 -13.48 -15.95
C GLU A 87 24.46 -12.66 -15.31
N TRP A 88 23.69 -11.88 -16.09
CA TRP A 88 22.58 -11.07 -15.56
C TRP A 88 21.37 -11.90 -15.12
N SER A 89 21.29 -13.16 -15.54
CA SER A 89 20.19 -14.08 -15.21
C SER A 89 20.57 -15.12 -14.14
N LYS A 90 21.81 -15.09 -13.65
CA LYS A 90 22.31 -15.99 -12.60
C LYS A 90 22.22 -15.37 -11.19
N GLY A 91 21.39 -14.35 -11.03
CA GLY A 91 21.02 -13.85 -9.72
C GLY A 91 19.91 -14.72 -9.12
N ASN A 92 20.05 -15.08 -7.85
CA ASN A 92 19.06 -15.82 -7.05
C ASN A 92 17.80 -14.95 -6.80
N GLY A 93 17.14 -14.51 -7.88
CA GLY A 93 16.18 -13.41 -7.89
C GLY A 93 14.96 -13.68 -7.00
N LEU A 94 14.58 -14.94 -6.83
CA LEU A 94 13.49 -15.32 -5.92
C LEU A 94 13.84 -15.04 -4.45
N ASN A 95 15.08 -15.29 -4.04
CA ASN A 95 15.54 -14.98 -2.68
C ASN A 95 15.64 -13.46 -2.48
N GLY A 96 16.15 -12.71 -3.47
CA GLY A 96 16.16 -11.25 -3.42
C GLY A 96 14.76 -10.65 -3.33
N ILE A 97 13.77 -11.19 -4.06
CA ILE A 97 12.36 -10.77 -3.96
C ILE A 97 11.80 -11.09 -2.57
N LYS A 98 12.12 -12.27 -2.02
CA LYS A 98 11.69 -12.67 -0.67
C LYS A 98 12.25 -11.73 0.40
N ASP A 99 13.55 -11.43 0.36
CA ASP A 99 14.22 -10.55 1.33
C ASP A 99 13.71 -9.11 1.23
N LEU A 100 13.50 -8.61 0.00
CA LEU A 100 12.89 -7.31 -0.25
C LEU A 100 11.47 -7.25 0.32
N ARG A 101 10.68 -8.31 0.11
CA ARG A 101 9.31 -8.37 0.64
C ARG A 101 9.29 -8.40 2.16
N GLU A 102 10.16 -9.19 2.80
CA GLU A 102 10.26 -9.24 4.25
C GLU A 102 10.66 -7.87 4.82
N THR A 103 11.59 -7.19 4.16
CA THR A 103 11.99 -5.82 4.54
C THR A 103 10.84 -4.84 4.40
N LEU A 104 10.14 -4.84 3.26
CA LEU A 104 8.98 -3.98 3.05
C LEU A 104 7.86 -4.28 4.05
N LEU A 105 7.62 -5.54 4.38
CA LEU A 105 6.62 -5.94 5.37
C LEU A 105 6.96 -5.37 6.75
N ARG A 106 8.20 -5.53 7.19
CA ARG A 106 8.68 -4.98 8.48
C ARG A 106 8.55 -3.47 8.54
N GLU A 107 9.03 -2.76 7.51
CA GLU A 107 8.91 -1.29 7.45
C GLU A 107 7.44 -0.84 7.46
N THR A 108 6.57 -1.56 6.74
CA THR A 108 5.13 -1.28 6.68
C THR A 108 4.47 -1.50 8.05
N GLN A 109 4.82 -2.57 8.76
CA GLN A 109 4.32 -2.85 10.13
C GLN A 109 4.79 -1.78 11.11
N GLU A 110 6.09 -1.45 11.12
CA GLU A 110 6.67 -0.47 12.03
C GLU A 110 6.07 0.92 11.83
N TRP A 111 5.94 1.34 10.56
CA TRP A 111 5.28 2.59 10.19
C TRP A 111 3.82 2.60 10.67
N PHE A 112 3.06 1.54 10.40
CA PHE A 112 1.65 1.51 10.75
C PHE A 112 1.42 1.55 12.25
N LEU A 113 2.23 0.86 13.04
CA LEU A 113 2.17 0.98 14.50
C LEU A 113 2.42 2.42 14.98
N LYS A 114 3.23 3.22 14.26
CA LYS A 114 3.53 4.63 14.66
C LYS A 114 2.36 5.51 14.27
N PHE A 115 1.90 5.34 13.04
CA PHE A 115 0.72 6.01 12.50
C PHE A 115 -0.52 5.76 13.36
N LEU A 116 -0.79 4.50 13.71
CA LEU A 116 -1.95 4.11 14.50
C LEU A 116 -1.93 4.71 15.91
N ASP A 117 -0.76 4.79 16.55
CA ASP A 117 -0.62 5.44 17.86
C ASP A 117 -1.09 6.90 17.81
N SER A 118 -0.58 7.66 16.84
CA SER A 118 -0.93 9.07 16.64
C SER A 118 -2.39 9.25 16.18
N ALA A 119 -2.89 8.32 15.37
CA ALA A 119 -4.27 8.34 14.88
C ALA A 119 -5.28 8.07 16.01
N LEU A 120 -4.96 7.16 16.93
CA LEU A 120 -5.80 6.88 18.09
C LEU A 120 -5.85 8.07 19.07
N ASP A 121 -4.78 8.87 19.15
CA ASP A 121 -4.75 10.07 20.00
C ASP A 121 -5.58 11.23 19.43
N SER A 122 -5.76 11.32 18.11
CA SER A 122 -6.29 12.54 17.49
C SER A 122 -7.22 12.38 16.29
N GLY A 123 -7.16 11.26 15.58
CA GLY A 123 -7.84 11.05 14.30
C GLY A 123 -9.29 10.58 14.38
N PHE A 124 -9.71 10.02 15.50
CA PHE A 124 -11.06 9.50 15.71
C PHE A 124 -11.87 10.37 16.66
N LYS A 125 -11.66 11.68 16.67
CA LYS A 125 -12.44 12.55 17.55
C LYS A 125 -13.89 12.60 17.05
N VAL A 126 -14.82 12.16 17.89
CA VAL A 126 -16.25 12.35 17.63
C VAL A 126 -16.52 13.85 17.62
N ALA A 127 -17.01 14.37 16.49
CA ALA A 127 -17.46 15.76 16.41
C ALA A 127 -18.62 15.94 17.38
N ARG A 128 -18.34 16.44 18.59
CA ARG A 128 -19.36 16.84 19.56
C ARG A 128 -20.04 18.08 18.99
N LYS A 129 -21.12 17.85 18.24
CA LYS A 129 -22.18 18.76 17.83
C LYS A 129 -21.84 20.25 18.07
N ALA A 130 -21.08 20.84 17.14
CA ALA A 130 -21.09 22.28 16.99
C ALA A 130 -22.49 22.67 16.50
N THR A 131 -23.11 23.56 17.26
CA THR A 131 -24.42 24.16 17.03
C THR A 131 -24.51 24.76 15.62
N ASP A 132 -25.64 24.52 14.96
CA ASP A 132 -26.13 25.16 13.74
C ASP A 132 -25.19 25.27 12.53
N SER A 133 -25.33 24.30 11.63
CA SER A 133 -25.35 24.63 10.19
C SER A 133 -26.09 23.54 9.42
N ALA A 134 -27.21 23.94 8.80
CA ALA A 134 -28.18 23.10 8.11
C ALA A 134 -27.69 22.50 6.77
N ALA A 135 -26.38 22.29 6.60
CA ALA A 135 -25.79 21.84 5.33
C ALA A 135 -24.72 20.76 5.55
N ARG A 136 -25.15 19.57 5.99
CA ARG A 136 -24.53 18.24 5.72
C ARG A 136 -25.33 17.14 6.43
N ARG A 137 -26.55 16.92 5.94
CA ARG A 137 -27.46 15.83 6.37
C ARG A 137 -27.11 14.52 5.66
N THR A 138 -25.85 14.11 5.71
CA THR A 138 -25.46 12.76 5.25
C THR A 138 -24.65 12.09 6.33
N GLU A 139 -25.40 11.43 7.21
CA GLU A 139 -25.04 10.23 7.97
C GLU A 139 -23.82 10.28 8.92
N PRO A 140 -23.96 10.95 10.09
CA PRO A 140 -23.10 10.66 11.25
C PRO A 140 -23.06 9.15 11.57
N ASN A 141 -24.14 8.41 11.32
CA ASN A 141 -24.22 6.97 11.53
C ASN A 141 -23.29 6.17 10.60
N ASN A 142 -23.16 6.57 9.33
CA ASN A 142 -22.25 5.91 8.38
C ASN A 142 -20.79 6.14 8.78
N HIS A 143 -20.46 7.37 9.22
CA HIS A 143 -19.10 7.68 9.69
C HIS A 143 -18.72 6.88 10.95
N ILE A 144 -19.64 6.74 11.90
CA ILE A 144 -19.43 5.92 13.11
C ILE A 144 -19.24 4.45 12.73
N ALA A 145 -20.06 3.90 11.84
CA ALA A 145 -19.94 2.51 11.38
C ALA A 145 -18.59 2.24 10.70
N VAL A 146 -18.15 3.13 9.81
CA VAL A 146 -16.82 3.07 9.17
C VAL A 146 -15.71 3.10 10.22
N THR A 147 -15.81 4.01 11.19
CA THR A 147 -14.84 4.14 12.28
C THR A 147 -14.73 2.84 13.09
N LEU A 148 -15.86 2.31 13.55
CA LEU A 148 -15.92 1.09 14.34
C LEU A 148 -15.37 -0.12 13.56
N SER A 149 -15.71 -0.22 12.27
CA SER A 149 -15.18 -1.28 11.39
C SER A 149 -13.65 -1.22 11.28
N GLN A 150 -13.09 -0.03 11.06
CA GLN A 150 -11.65 0.15 10.95
C GLN A 150 -10.92 -0.08 12.27
N LEU A 151 -11.48 0.35 13.40
CA LEU A 151 -10.94 0.08 14.73
C LEU A 151 -10.94 -1.43 15.04
N LYS A 152 -12.01 -2.14 14.66
CA LYS A 152 -12.07 -3.61 14.77
C LYS A 152 -10.97 -4.26 13.94
N GLN A 153 -10.82 -3.86 12.68
CA GLN A 153 -9.79 -4.40 11.78
C GLN A 153 -8.37 -4.13 12.32
N ALA A 154 -8.14 -2.95 12.90
CA ALA A 154 -6.87 -2.62 13.55
C ALA A 154 -6.61 -3.51 14.78
N ASN A 155 -7.63 -3.78 15.60
CA ASN A 155 -7.49 -4.69 16.73
C ASN A 155 -7.14 -6.12 16.30
N GLU A 156 -7.87 -6.67 15.33
CA GLU A 156 -7.59 -8.02 14.80
C GLU A 156 -6.19 -8.12 14.19
N TRP A 157 -5.74 -7.07 13.50
CA TRP A 157 -4.38 -7.00 12.96
C TRP A 157 -3.32 -6.98 14.06
N LEU A 158 -3.54 -6.23 15.15
CA LEU A 158 -2.65 -6.22 16.32
C LEU A 158 -2.56 -7.61 16.98
N ASP A 159 -3.68 -8.33 17.07
CA ASP A 159 -3.71 -9.71 17.59
C ASP A 159 -2.90 -10.67 16.72
N ARG A 160 -3.09 -10.61 15.39
CA ARG A 160 -2.30 -11.39 14.43
C ARG A 160 -0.82 -11.06 14.51
N LEU A 161 -0.48 -9.78 14.63
CA LEU A 161 0.91 -9.34 14.76
C LEU A 161 1.55 -9.95 16.00
N LYS A 162 0.88 -9.88 17.16
CA LYS A 162 1.37 -10.47 18.41
C LYS A 162 1.61 -11.98 18.30
N GLY A 163 0.71 -12.71 17.64
CA GLY A 163 0.83 -14.15 17.42
C GLY A 163 1.95 -14.56 16.45
N ASN A 164 2.33 -13.69 15.52
CA ASN A 164 3.34 -13.96 14.51
C ASN A 164 4.78 -13.59 14.93
N LEU A 165 4.95 -12.94 16.08
CA LEU A 165 6.29 -12.60 16.56
C LEU A 165 6.99 -13.82 17.19
N GLY A 166 8.17 -14.15 16.67
CA GLY A 166 9.07 -15.11 17.32
C GLY A 166 9.56 -14.62 18.67
N ALA A 167 9.90 -15.55 19.57
CA ALA A 167 10.20 -15.30 20.99
C ALA A 167 11.22 -14.17 21.25
N GLU A 168 12.24 -13.99 20.40
CA GLU A 168 13.29 -12.97 20.59
C GLU A 168 12.88 -11.54 20.25
N LYS A 169 12.07 -11.33 19.20
CA LYS A 169 11.58 -9.99 18.82
C LYS A 169 10.32 -9.59 19.60
N ALA A 170 9.76 -10.52 20.37
CA ALA A 170 8.42 -10.42 20.95
C ALA A 170 8.30 -9.30 21.98
N GLN A 171 9.27 -9.11 22.87
CA GLN A 171 9.04 -8.29 24.07
C GLN A 171 8.71 -6.82 23.76
N GLY A 172 9.58 -6.11 23.03
CA GLY A 172 9.38 -4.68 22.76
C GLY A 172 8.20 -4.36 21.85
N VAL A 173 7.90 -5.24 20.89
CA VAL A 173 6.74 -5.08 20.01
C VAL A 173 5.44 -5.50 20.71
N ALA A 174 5.46 -6.52 21.56
CA ALA A 174 4.30 -6.95 22.33
C ALA A 174 3.82 -5.85 23.29
N ASP A 175 4.74 -5.20 24.01
CA ASP A 175 4.39 -4.09 24.91
C ASP A 175 3.73 -2.94 24.15
N ARG A 176 4.24 -2.63 22.96
CA ARG A 176 3.69 -1.61 22.07
C ARG A 176 2.32 -2.00 21.53
N VAL A 177 2.14 -3.27 21.13
CA VAL A 177 0.86 -3.82 20.68
C VAL A 177 -0.17 -3.73 21.81
N ASP A 178 0.18 -4.11 23.03
CA ASP A 178 -0.73 -4.09 24.18
C ASP A 178 -1.14 -2.64 24.54
N LYS A 179 -0.21 -1.69 24.45
CA LYS A 179 -0.52 -0.26 24.60
C LYS A 179 -1.50 0.22 23.53
N LEU A 180 -1.28 -0.15 22.26
CA LEU A 180 -2.16 0.23 21.16
C LEU A 180 -3.55 -0.39 21.30
N LYS A 181 -3.65 -1.67 21.71
CA LYS A 181 -4.94 -2.32 21.97
C LYS A 181 -5.76 -1.57 23.01
N LYS A 182 -5.13 -1.16 24.13
CA LYS A 182 -5.79 -0.32 25.15
C LYS A 182 -6.33 0.98 24.56
N LYS A 183 -5.56 1.65 23.70
CA LYS A 183 -6.01 2.87 23.00
C LYS A 183 -7.17 2.59 22.03
N VAL A 184 -7.14 1.47 21.30
CA VAL A 184 -8.25 1.05 20.43
C VAL A 184 -9.52 0.84 21.26
N TYR A 185 -9.45 0.13 22.38
CA TYR A 185 -10.62 -0.06 23.25
C TYR A 185 -11.16 1.25 23.82
N ALA A 186 -10.27 2.14 24.27
CA ALA A 186 -10.67 3.47 24.72
C ALA A 186 -11.40 4.26 23.61
N CYS A 187 -10.88 4.20 22.38
CA CYS A 187 -11.50 4.85 21.23
C CYS A 187 -12.87 4.23 20.89
N LEU A 188 -12.98 2.89 20.90
CA LEU A 188 -14.22 2.16 20.66
C LEU A 188 -15.31 2.56 21.65
N LEU A 189 -14.99 2.65 22.94
CA LEU A 189 -15.96 3.03 23.98
C LEU A 189 -16.56 4.42 23.71
N VAL A 190 -15.75 5.41 23.32
CA VAL A 190 -16.23 6.76 22.96
C VAL A 190 -17.20 6.73 21.77
N HIS A 191 -16.95 5.89 20.77
CA HIS A 191 -17.78 5.81 19.57
C HIS A 191 -19.06 5.00 19.79
N VAL A 192 -19.01 3.96 20.62
CA VAL A 192 -20.20 3.16 20.99
C VAL A 192 -21.16 4.02 21.80
N ASP A 193 -20.66 4.81 22.75
CA ASP A 193 -21.46 5.77 23.52
C ASP A 193 -22.12 6.83 22.60
N SER A 194 -21.36 7.33 21.63
CA SER A 194 -21.87 8.25 20.61
C SER A 194 -22.92 7.61 19.68
N ALA A 195 -22.75 6.33 19.34
CA ALA A 195 -23.73 5.57 18.57
C ALA A 195 -25.03 5.37 19.35
N ALA A 196 -24.92 4.99 20.63
CA ALA A 196 -26.07 4.83 21.52
C ALA A 196 -26.85 6.15 21.65
N SER A 197 -26.16 7.25 21.92
CA SER A 197 -26.75 8.60 22.00
C SER A 197 -27.48 9.00 20.70
N ALA A 198 -26.90 8.68 19.53
CA ALA A 198 -27.52 8.98 18.24
C ALA A 198 -28.82 8.19 18.02
N LEU A 199 -28.87 6.93 18.47
CA LEU A 199 -30.04 6.07 18.37
C LEU A 199 -31.16 6.51 19.31
N GLU A 200 -30.83 6.86 20.56
CA GLU A 200 -31.78 7.39 21.54
C GLU A 200 -32.46 8.68 21.04
N SER A 201 -31.67 9.61 20.49
CA SER A 201 -32.18 10.88 19.93
C SER A 201 -33.15 10.72 18.74
N ARG A 202 -33.21 9.52 18.14
CA ARG A 202 -34.13 9.15 17.06
C ARG A 202 -35.37 8.43 17.60
N SER A 203 -35.25 7.77 18.75
CA SER A 203 -36.36 7.15 19.47
C SER A 203 -37.28 8.20 20.11
N ASP A 204 -36.72 9.26 20.68
CA ASP A 204 -37.49 10.34 21.36
C ASP A 204 -38.34 11.22 20.42
N ARG A 205 -38.15 11.09 19.10
CA ARG A 205 -38.92 11.86 18.09
C ARG A 205 -40.08 11.09 17.49
N LYS A 206 -40.42 9.93 18.04
CA LYS A 206 -41.45 9.04 17.54
C LYS A 206 -42.55 8.88 18.58
#